data_AF-A0A7V4SRP5-F1
#
_entry.id   AF-A0A7V4SRP5-F1
#
_cell.length_a   1.000
_cell.length_b   1.000
_cell.length_c   1.000
_cell.angle_alpha   90.00
_cell.angle_beta   90.00
_cell.angle_gamma   90.00
#
_symmetry.space_group_name_H-M   'P 1'
#
loop_
_entity.id
_entity.type
_entity.pdbx_description
1 polymer ?
#
loop_
_entity_poly.entity_id
_entity_poly.type
_entity_poly.pdbx_seq_one_letter_code
_entity_poly.pdbx_strand_id
1 'polypeptide(L)'
;MNDPIAQVIDRIQKNPAIAQAKRFTPNFLNNVGEVFEKYGFTTTRQYLKDKAERSELTDQAKAVLAALDCMEDCESIRRHPAIGRLLIKTLNQIVRPNKNRQGGQR
;
A
#
# COMPACT_ATOMS: atom_id res chain seq x y z
N MET A 1 -7.66 -21.04 -9.91
CA MET A 1 -6.91 -20.71 -8.68
C MET A 1 -6.90 -19.19 -8.57
N ASN A 2 -7.53 -18.62 -7.54
CA ASN A 2 -7.61 -17.17 -7.38
C ASN A 2 -6.40 -16.73 -6.54
N ASP A 3 -5.47 -15.97 -7.11
CA ASP A 3 -4.28 -15.52 -6.37
C ASP A 3 -4.71 -14.51 -5.28
N PRO A 4 -4.46 -14.79 -3.99
CA PRO A 4 -4.94 -13.94 -2.90
C PRO A 4 -4.29 -12.54 -2.92
N ILE A 5 -3.08 -12.43 -3.47
CA ILE A 5 -2.38 -11.14 -3.61
C ILE A 5 -3.00 -10.32 -4.74
N ALA A 6 -3.35 -10.93 -5.87
CA ALA A 6 -4.07 -10.28 -6.95
C ALA A 6 -5.42 -9.70 -6.50
N GLN A 7 -6.14 -10.39 -5.61
CA GLN A 7 -7.39 -9.87 -5.02
C GLN A 7 -7.14 -8.63 -4.16
N VAL A 8 -6.05 -8.62 -3.37
CA VAL A 8 -5.65 -7.44 -2.58
C VAL A 8 -5.29 -6.28 -3.50
N ILE A 9 -4.55 -6.53 -4.58
CA ILE A 9 -4.18 -5.51 -5.57
C ILE A 9 -5.45 -4.92 -6.21
N ASP A 10 -6.41 -5.75 -6.62
CA ASP A 10 -7.69 -5.31 -7.18
C ASP A 10 -8.49 -4.44 -6.18
N ARG A 11 -8.56 -4.85 -4.90
CA ARG A 11 -9.18 -4.05 -3.82
C ARG A 11 -8.51 -2.69 -3.69
N ILE A 12 -7.17 -2.65 -3.71
CA ILE A 12 -6.40 -1.40 -3.61
C ILE A 12 -6.69 -0.47 -4.79
N GLN A 13 -6.73 -1.01 -6.01
CA GLN A 13 -6.98 -0.25 -7.23
C GLN A 13 -8.39 0.34 -7.30
N LYS A 14 -9.38 -0.39 -6.77
CA LYS A 14 -10.78 0.05 -6.75
C LYS A 14 -11.13 0.94 -5.56
N ASN A 15 -10.25 1.05 -4.56
CA ASN A 15 -10.52 1.87 -3.39
C ASN A 15 -10.33 3.37 -3.71
N PRO A 16 -11.40 4.20 -3.65
CA PRO A 16 -11.33 5.60 -4.06
C PRO A 16 -10.38 6.43 -3.19
N ALA A 17 -10.26 6.11 -1.90
CA ALA A 17 -9.36 6.82 -0.99
C ALA A 17 -7.88 6.63 -1.37
N ILE A 18 -7.54 5.51 -2.02
CA ILE A 18 -6.18 5.22 -2.47
C ILE A 18 -5.98 5.70 -3.91
N ALA A 19 -6.96 5.46 -4.79
CA ALA A 19 -6.89 5.83 -6.20
C ALA A 19 -6.83 7.36 -6.42
N GLN A 20 -7.56 8.13 -5.61
CA GLN A 20 -7.59 9.59 -5.68
C GLN A 20 -6.46 10.25 -4.89
N ALA A 21 -5.67 9.48 -4.14
CA ALA A 21 -4.57 10.01 -3.37
C ALA A 21 -3.55 10.72 -4.27
N LYS A 22 -2.99 11.82 -3.75
CA LYS A 22 -1.81 12.45 -4.34
C LYS A 22 -0.69 11.42 -4.46
N ARG A 23 0.22 11.64 -5.41
CA ARG A 23 1.36 10.75 -5.61
C ARG A 23 2.14 10.59 -4.30
N PHE A 24 2.36 9.34 -3.89
CA PHE A 24 3.11 9.06 -2.68
C PHE A 24 4.59 9.36 -2.91
N THR A 25 5.25 9.93 -1.91
CA THR A 25 6.70 10.10 -1.99
C THR A 25 7.40 8.75 -1.78
N PRO A 26 8.48 8.43 -2.52
CA PRO A 26 9.19 7.17 -2.35
C PRO A 26 9.72 6.96 -0.93
N ASN A 27 10.21 8.02 -0.29
CA ASN A 27 10.72 7.97 1.08
C ASN A 27 9.61 7.59 2.08
N PHE A 28 8.41 8.16 1.92
CA PHE A 28 7.27 7.83 2.77
C PHE A 28 6.88 6.35 2.63
N LEU A 29 6.72 5.84 1.40
CA LEU A 29 6.37 4.43 1.19
C LEU A 29 7.44 3.47 1.69
N ASN A 30 8.72 3.83 1.53
CA ASN A 30 9.83 3.04 2.07
C ASN A 30 9.75 2.94 3.59
N ASN A 31 9.64 4.07 4.28
CA ASN A 31 9.55 4.11 5.74
C ASN A 31 8.35 3.33 6.26
N VAL A 32 7.16 3.52 5.67
CA VAL A 32 5.96 2.79 6.11
C VAL A 32 6.10 1.29 5.84
N GLY A 33 6.67 0.90 4.70
CA GLY A 33 6.92 -0.50 4.38
C GLY A 33 7.87 -1.17 5.38
N GLU A 34 8.89 -0.45 5.87
CA GLU A 34 9.81 -0.95 6.90
C GLU A 34 9.16 -1.06 8.28
N VAL A 35 8.35 -0.06 8.66
CA VAL A 35 7.55 -0.14 9.90
C VAL A 35 6.60 -1.35 9.83
N PHE A 36 5.95 -1.56 8.67
CA PHE A 36 5.06 -2.70 8.46
C PHE A 36 5.75 -4.05 8.58
N GLU A 37 6.87 -4.24 7.90
CA GLU A 37 7.61 -5.51 7.95
C GLU A 37 8.07 -5.85 9.36
N LYS A 38 8.53 -4.84 10.10
CA LYS A 38 9.12 -5.03 11.44
C LYS A 38 8.07 -5.15 12.56
N TYR A 39 6.96 -4.43 12.45
CA TYR A 39 6.02 -4.26 13.56
C TYR A 39 4.56 -4.65 13.24
N GLY A 40 4.28 -5.03 12.00
CA GLY A 40 2.97 -5.52 11.56
C GLY A 40 1.87 -4.46 11.50
N PHE A 41 0.64 -4.93 11.28
CA PHE A 41 -0.53 -4.08 11.02
C PHE A 41 -0.82 -3.07 12.14
N THR A 42 -0.94 -3.52 13.39
CA THR A 42 -1.37 -2.67 14.51
C THR A 42 -0.45 -1.47 14.73
N THR A 43 0.86 -1.72 14.80
CA THR A 43 1.86 -0.66 15.02
C THR A 43 1.91 0.30 13.83
N THR A 44 1.81 -0.22 12.60
CA THR A 44 1.81 0.60 11.39
C THR A 44 0.58 1.49 11.31
N ARG A 45 -0.60 0.98 11.71
CA ARG A 45 -1.83 1.81 11.80
C ARG A 45 -1.63 2.96 12.78
N GLN A 46 -1.07 2.70 13.96
CA GLN A 46 -0.84 3.75 14.95
C GLN A 46 0.18 4.79 14.45
N TYR A 47 1.26 4.34 13.83
CA TYR A 47 2.24 5.21 13.19
C TYR A 47 1.61 6.11 12.13
N LEU A 48 0.76 5.56 11.26
CA LEU A 48 0.08 6.34 10.22
C LEU A 48 -0.98 7.29 10.77
N LYS A 49 -1.69 6.93 11.85
CA LYS A 49 -2.63 7.83 12.53
C LYS A 49 -1.92 9.06 13.08
N ASP A 50 -0.80 8.88 13.79
CA ASP A 50 0.01 10.01 14.27
C ASP A 50 0.48 10.91 13.12
N LYS A 51 0.94 10.31 12.01
CA LYS A 51 1.31 11.06 10.80
C LYS A 51 0.13 11.78 10.14
N ALA A 52 -1.07 11.22 10.21
CA ALA A 52 -2.28 11.80 9.63
C ALA A 52 -2.82 13.00 10.43
N GLU A 53 -2.46 13.14 11.70
CA GLU A 53 -2.92 14.25 12.55
C GLU A 53 -1.97 15.45 12.54
N ARG A 54 -0.68 15.24 12.22
CA ARG A 54 0.40 16.21 12.53
C ARG A 54 1.24 16.67 11.34
N SER A 55 0.94 16.23 10.12
CA SER A 55 1.86 16.40 9.00
C SER A 55 1.18 16.78 7.69
N GLU A 56 1.93 17.47 6.83
CA GLU A 56 1.68 17.62 5.39
C GLU A 56 1.44 16.28 4.67
N LEU A 57 1.83 15.16 5.29
CA LEU A 57 1.61 13.80 4.81
C LEU A 57 0.20 13.25 5.09
N THR A 58 -0.72 14.06 5.61
CA THR A 58 -2.08 13.64 5.99
C THR A 58 -2.79 12.84 4.90
N ASP A 59 -2.80 13.34 3.66
CA ASP A 59 -3.44 12.66 2.53
C ASP A 59 -2.78 11.31 2.23
N GLN A 60 -1.45 11.25 2.26
CA GLN A 60 -0.69 10.02 2.01
C GLN A 60 -0.90 9.00 3.12
N ALA A 61 -0.93 9.44 4.38
CA ALA A 61 -1.13 8.57 5.54
C ALA A 61 -2.52 7.94 5.55
N LYS A 62 -3.56 8.72 5.27
CA LYS A 62 -4.95 8.22 5.13
C LYS A 62 -5.08 7.19 4.01
N ALA A 63 -4.43 7.44 2.86
CA ALA A 63 -4.48 6.51 1.75
C ALA A 63 -3.73 5.18 2.04
N VAL A 64 -2.59 5.23 2.75
CA VAL A 64 -1.91 3.98 3.15
C VAL A 64 -2.68 3.25 4.25
N LEU A 65 -3.39 3.95 5.15
CA LEU A 65 -4.32 3.32 6.10
C LEU A 65 -5.40 2.50 5.37
N ALA A 66 -6.03 3.08 4.34
CA ALA A 66 -7.00 2.37 3.52
C ALA A 66 -6.37 1.18 2.77
N ALA A 67 -5.10 1.27 2.37
CA ALA A 67 -4.37 0.15 1.80
C ALA A 67 -4.15 -0.98 2.83
N LEU A 68 -3.83 -0.64 4.09
CA LEU A 68 -3.73 -1.62 5.19
C LEU A 68 -5.06 -2.34 5.42
N ASP A 69 -6.19 -1.64 5.38
CA ASP A 69 -7.52 -2.27 5.46
C ASP A 69 -7.76 -3.28 4.35
N CYS A 70 -7.26 -3.02 3.13
CA CYS A 70 -7.37 -3.96 2.02
C CYS A 70 -6.50 -5.21 2.20
N MET A 71 -5.38 -5.08 2.92
CA MET A 71 -4.39 -6.14 3.14
C MET A 71 -4.70 -7.00 4.37
N GLU A 72 -5.42 -6.46 5.36
CA GLU A 72 -5.55 -7.06 6.70
C GLU A 72 -6.18 -8.45 6.68
N ASP A 73 -7.13 -8.73 5.79
CA ASP A 73 -7.80 -10.04 5.70
C ASP A 73 -6.98 -11.10 4.95
N CYS A 74 -5.85 -10.72 4.34
CA CYS A 74 -5.05 -11.64 3.54
C CYS A 74 -4.07 -12.44 4.42
N GLU A 75 -4.36 -13.72 4.64
CA GLU A 75 -3.49 -14.62 5.42
C GLU A 75 -2.05 -14.67 4.88
N SER A 76 -1.87 -14.65 3.56
CA SER A 76 -0.53 -14.65 2.94
C SER A 76 0.31 -13.45 3.38
N ILE A 77 -0.31 -12.27 3.52
CA ILE A 77 0.38 -11.05 3.98
C ILE A 77 0.67 -11.12 5.47
N ARG A 78 -0.27 -11.65 6.28
CA ARG A 78 -0.06 -11.85 7.73
C ARG A 78 1.11 -12.80 8.03
N ARG A 79 1.22 -13.90 7.26
CA ARG A 79 2.29 -14.89 7.41
C ARG A 79 3.62 -14.42 6.83
N HIS A 80 3.59 -13.56 5.82
CA HIS A 80 4.78 -13.04 5.14
C HIS A 80 4.75 -11.51 5.03
N PRO A 81 5.15 -10.79 6.10
CA PRO A 81 5.13 -9.32 6.14
C PRO A 81 5.94 -8.64 5.02
N ALA A 82 6.96 -9.33 4.48
CA ALA A 82 7.72 -8.87 3.32
C ALA A 82 6.84 -8.62 2.08
N ILE A 83 5.77 -9.40 1.90
CA ILE A 83 4.79 -9.20 0.81
C ILE A 83 4.06 -7.88 1.01
N GLY A 84 3.57 -7.61 2.24
CA GLY A 84 2.90 -6.35 2.54
C GLY A 84 3.84 -5.15 2.42
N ARG A 85 5.10 -5.27 2.84
CA ARG A 85 6.13 -4.25 2.59
C ARG A 85 6.29 -3.96 1.10
N LEU A 86 6.38 -5.00 0.27
CA LEU A 86 6.50 -4.84 -1.18
C LEU A 86 5.28 -4.13 -1.76
N LEU A 87 4.06 -4.52 -1.35
CA LEU A 87 2.82 -3.87 -1.79
C LEU A 87 2.82 -2.38 -1.41
N ILE A 88 3.15 -2.04 -0.16
CA ILE A 88 3.24 -0.65 0.31
C ILE A 88 4.25 0.14 -0.52
N LYS A 89 5.47 -0.38 -0.69
CA LYS A 89 6.54 0.28 -1.47
C LYS A 89 6.18 0.48 -2.94
N THR A 90 5.30 -0.37 -3.48
CA THR A 90 4.86 -0.34 -4.88
C THR A 90 3.49 0.30 -5.09
N LEU A 91 2.87 0.89 -4.06
CA LEU A 91 1.52 1.50 -4.15
C LEU A 91 1.37 2.47 -5.32
N ASN A 92 2.37 3.33 -5.57
CA ASN A 92 2.37 4.23 -6.73
C ASN A 92 2.19 3.48 -8.06
N GLN A 93 2.81 2.32 -8.22
CA GLN A 93 2.71 1.50 -9.44
C GLN A 93 1.37 0.77 -9.51
N ILE A 94 0.83 0.35 -8.36
CA ILE A 94 -0.46 -0.33 -8.27
C ILE A 94 -1.59 0.62 -8.67
N VAL A 95 -1.63 1.83 -8.10
CA VAL A 95 -2.72 2.79 -8.33
C VAL A 95 -2.57 3.60 -9.61
N ARG A 96 -1.34 3.77 -10.10
CA ARG A 96 -1.03 4.50 -11.33
C ARG A 96 -0.18 3.58 -12.22
N PRO A 97 -0.76 2.48 -12.74
CA PRO A 97 -0.03 1.58 -13.61
C PRO A 97 0.48 2.38 -14.80
N ASN A 98 1.80 2.39 -14.96
CA ASN A 98 2.43 3.11 -16.05
C ASN A 98 1.95 2.47 -17.36
N LYS A 99 1.20 3.21 -18.19
CA LYS A 99 0.59 2.68 -19.43
C LYS A 99 1.60 2.18 -20.48
N ASN A 100 2.90 2.29 -20.21
CA ASN A 100 3.99 1.97 -21.15
C ASN A 100 4.54 0.52 -21.03
N ARG A 101 3.80 -0.44 -20.45
CA ARG A 101 4.21 -1.87 -20.40
C ARG A 101 3.40 -2.80 -21.31
N GLN A 102 2.84 -2.28 -22.41
CA GLN A 102 2.25 -3.10 -23.48
C GLN A 102 3.01 -3.04 -24.82
N GLY A 103 4.21 -2.45 -24.87
CA GLY A 103 5.05 -2.44 -26.07
C GLY A 103 6.32 -3.27 -25.85
N GLY A 104 6.31 -4.54 -26.23
CA GLY A 104 7.51 -5.38 -26.06
C GLY A 104 7.34 -6.86 -26.34
N GLN A 105 6.48 -7.25 -27.29
CA GLN A 105 6.67 -8.50 -28.04
C GLN A 105 6.53 -8.13 -29.52
N ARG A 106 7.67 -8.10 -30.19
CA ARG A 106 7.80 -8.23 -31.64
C ARG A 106 8.69 -9.43 -31.87
#